data_AF-A0A441WDS3-F1
#
_entry.id   AF-A0A441WDS3-F1
#
_cell.length_a   1.000
_cell.length_b   1.000
_cell.length_c   1.000
_cell.angle_alpha   90.00
_cell.angle_beta   90.00
_cell.angle_gamma   90.00
#
_symmetry.space_group_name_H-M   'P 1'
#
loop_
_entity.id
_entity.type
_entity.pdbx_description
1 polymer ?
#
loop_
_entity_poly.entity_id
_entity_poly.type
_entity_poly.pdbx_seq_one_letter_code
_entity_poly.pdbx_strand_id
1 'polypeptide(L)'
;LIVIATVQVARAISLEATLSFLGLGVPITEPSLGLLVANGYQYMLSGMTWISFYPGVALLITVVAINLVGDRLRDVLNPRGRE
;
A
#
# COMPACT_ATOMS: atom_id res chain seq x y z
N LEU A 1 9.53 14.21 14.68
CA LEU A 1 8.54 14.55 13.61
C LEU A 1 8.65 13.63 12.39
N ILE A 2 9.83 13.45 11.79
CA ILE A 2 10.02 12.62 10.59
C ILE A 2 9.57 11.17 10.76
N VAL A 3 9.84 10.53 11.91
CA VAL A 3 9.39 9.15 12.20
C VAL A 3 7.85 9.04 12.22
N ILE A 4 7.18 10.01 12.85
CA ILE A 4 5.71 10.03 12.90
C ILE A 4 5.15 10.27 11.50
N ALA A 5 5.77 11.16 10.71
CA ALA A 5 5.34 11.42 9.33
C ALA A 5 5.43 10.17 8.45
N THR A 6 6.49 9.36 8.55
CA THR A 6 6.65 8.13 7.76
C THR A 6 5.58 7.09 8.12
N VAL A 7 5.28 6.90 9.41
CA VAL A 7 4.19 6.02 9.86
C VAL A 7 2.83 6.50 9.35
N GLN A 8 2.59 7.82 9.33
CA GLN A 8 1.33 8.37 8.83
C GLN A 8 1.20 8.22 7.32
N VAL A 9 2.28 8.32 6.55
CA VAL A 9 2.29 8.05 5.10
C VAL A 9 1.93 6.59 4.81
N ALA A 10 2.54 5.63 5.53
CA ALA A 10 2.23 4.20 5.37
C ALA A 10 0.74 3.91 5.64
N ARG A 11 0.19 4.52 6.69
CA ARG A 11 -1.23 4.41 7.05
C ARG A 11 -2.14 5.05 6.00
N ALA A 12 -1.79 6.22 5.48
CA ALA A 12 -2.57 6.92 4.46
C ALA A 12 -2.66 6.09 3.17
N ILE A 13 -1.55 5.49 2.73
CA ILE A 13 -1.52 4.63 1.52
C ILE A 13 -2.34 3.37 1.73
N SER A 14 -2.23 2.74 2.91
CA SER A 14 -3.03 1.55 3.25
C SER A 14 -4.53 1.86 3.25
N LEU A 15 -4.91 3.03 3.80
CA LEU A 15 -6.29 3.50 3.83
C LEU A 15 -6.81 3.80 2.42
N GLU A 16 -6.06 4.56 1.61
CA GLU A 16 -6.42 4.88 0.22
C GLU A 16 -6.62 3.61 -0.60
N ALA A 17 -5.66 2.67 -0.54
CA ALA A 17 -5.79 1.41 -1.27
C ALA A 17 -7.00 0.58 -0.82
N THR A 18 -7.34 0.61 0.48
CA THR A 18 -8.54 -0.06 1.01
C THR A 18 -9.82 0.60 0.48
N LEU A 19 -9.90 1.93 0.52
CA LEU A 19 -11.04 2.68 -0.01
C LEU A 19 -11.18 2.48 -1.52
N SER A 20 -10.09 2.54 -2.28
CA SER A 20 -10.05 2.31 -3.72
C SER A 20 -10.45 0.87 -4.08
N PHE A 21 -10.08 -0.11 -3.25
CA PHE A 21 -10.54 -1.49 -3.41
C PHE A 21 -12.06 -1.61 -3.20
N LEU A 22 -12.61 -0.88 -2.23
CA LEU A 22 -14.06 -0.81 -1.97
C LEU A 22 -14.81 0.09 -2.97
N GLY A 23 -14.13 0.72 -3.92
CA GLY A 23 -14.72 1.64 -4.90
C GLY A 23 -15.05 3.03 -4.35
N LEU A 24 -14.56 3.36 -3.15
CA LEU A 24 -14.75 4.65 -2.46
C LEU A 24 -13.50 5.54 -2.47
N GLY A 25 -12.44 5.08 -3.15
CA GLY A 25 -11.16 5.78 -3.20
C GLY A 25 -11.06 6.77 -4.36
N VAL A 26 -9.89 6.82 -4.99
CA VAL A 26 -9.62 7.78 -6.08
C VAL A 26 -10.45 7.48 -7.33
N PRO A 27 -10.80 8.51 -8.14
CA PRO A 27 -11.53 8.31 -9.38
C PRO A 27 -10.80 7.37 -10.33
N ILE A 28 -11.55 6.67 -11.20
CA ILE A 28 -11.00 5.69 -12.16
C ILE A 28 -9.98 6.26 -13.15
N THR A 29 -9.90 7.59 -13.26
CA THR A 29 -8.94 8.32 -14.09
C THR A 29 -7.56 8.43 -13.44
N GLU A 30 -7.46 8.15 -12.14
CA GLU A 30 -6.22 8.22 -11.37
C GLU A 30 -5.67 6.82 -11.10
N PRO A 31 -4.33 6.64 -11.20
CA PRO A 31 -3.72 5.35 -10.96
C PRO A 31 -3.75 4.99 -9.47
N SER A 32 -4.50 3.94 -9.11
CA SER A 32 -4.49 3.35 -7.76
C SER A 32 -4.35 1.84 -7.80
N LEU A 33 -3.45 1.32 -6.96
CA LEU A 33 -3.25 -0.12 -6.77
C LEU A 33 -4.50 -0.79 -6.20
N GLY A 34 -5.23 -0.13 -5.29
CA GLY A 34 -6.48 -0.67 -4.74
C GLY A 34 -7.56 -0.87 -5.81
N LEU A 35 -7.66 0.09 -6.72
CA LEU A 35 -8.59 0.01 -7.85
C LEU A 35 -8.20 -1.10 -8.84
N LEU A 36 -6.90 -1.30 -9.10
CA LEU A 36 -6.43 -2.40 -9.94
C LEU A 36 -6.75 -3.77 -9.34
N VAL A 37 -6.61 -3.93 -8.02
CA VAL A 37 -7.00 -5.15 -7.31
C VAL A 37 -8.51 -5.39 -7.42
N ALA A 38 -9.33 -4.34 -7.24
CA ALA A 38 -10.79 -4.42 -7.34
C ALA A 38 -11.26 -4.81 -8.75
N ASN A 39 -10.68 -4.21 -9.78
CA ASN A 39 -10.97 -4.58 -11.17
C ASN A 39 -10.61 -6.04 -11.43
N GLY A 40 -9.42 -6.48 -10.99
CA GLY A 40 -9.01 -7.89 -11.11
C GLY A 40 -9.92 -8.87 -10.37
N TYR A 41 -10.50 -8.47 -9.24
CA TYR A 41 -11.42 -9.31 -8.46
C TYR A 41 -12.67 -9.68 -9.26
N GLN A 42 -13.16 -8.78 -10.12
CA GLN A 42 -14.30 -9.08 -11.02
C GLN A 42 -13.99 -10.21 -12.01
N TYR A 43 -12.73 -10.34 -12.44
CA TYR A 43 -12.28 -11.39 -13.38
C TYR A 43 -11.84 -12.68 -12.68
N MET A 44 -11.89 -12.73 -11.35
CA MET A 44 -11.41 -13.86 -10.54
C MET A 44 -12.28 -15.10 -10.74
N LEU A 45 -13.59 -14.92 -10.90
CA LEU A 45 -14.54 -15.98 -11.22
C LEU A 45 -14.46 -16.44 -12.69
N SER A 46 -13.80 -15.66 -13.54
CA SER A 46 -13.58 -15.98 -14.97
C SER A 46 -12.34 -16.84 -15.21
N GLY A 47 -11.65 -17.29 -14.15
CA GLY A 47 -10.39 -18.03 -14.25
C GLY A 47 -9.15 -17.18 -14.57
N MET A 48 -9.30 -15.85 -14.68
CA MET A 48 -8.22 -14.90 -14.97
C MET A 48 -7.66 -14.27 -13.70
N THR A 49 -7.42 -15.08 -12.66
CA THR A 49 -6.96 -14.65 -11.32
C THR A 49 -5.66 -13.83 -11.35
N TRP A 50 -4.82 -14.03 -12.37
CA TRP A 50 -3.58 -13.29 -12.62
C TRP A 50 -3.78 -11.76 -12.62
N ILE A 51 -4.94 -11.28 -13.08
CA ILE A 51 -5.26 -9.85 -13.20
C ILE A 51 -5.35 -9.17 -11.83
N SER A 52 -5.85 -9.88 -10.80
CA SER A 52 -5.88 -9.37 -9.42
C SER A 52 -4.59 -9.67 -8.65
N PHE A 53 -3.93 -10.78 -8.99
CA PHE A 53 -2.74 -11.25 -8.27
C PHE A 53 -1.56 -10.28 -8.38
N TYR A 54 -1.21 -9.83 -9.59
CA TYR A 54 -0.10 -8.89 -9.78
C TYR A 54 -0.27 -7.55 -9.03
N PRO A 55 -1.40 -6.82 -9.15
CA PRO A 55 -1.59 -5.59 -8.40
C PRO A 55 -1.70 -5.84 -6.89
N GLY A 56 -2.20 -7.00 -6.46
CA GLY A 56 -2.24 -7.37 -5.04
C GLY A 56 -0.85 -7.58 -4.45
N VAL A 57 0.03 -8.30 -5.15
CA VAL A 57 1.42 -8.48 -4.76
C VAL A 57 2.18 -7.16 -4.81
N ALA A 58 1.96 -6.33 -5.84
CA ALA A 58 2.56 -5.01 -5.92
C ALA A 58 2.16 -4.13 -4.74
N LEU A 59 0.88 -4.10 -4.37
CA LEU A 59 0.39 -3.37 -3.19
C LEU A 59 1.05 -3.86 -1.90
N LEU A 60 1.14 -5.18 -1.70
CA LEU A 60 1.79 -5.78 -0.54
C LEU A 60 3.27 -5.35 -0.47
N ILE A 61 4.00 -5.44 -1.57
CA ILE A 61 5.41 -5.01 -1.66
C ILE A 61 5.53 -3.52 -1.37
N THR A 62 4.66 -2.68 -1.93
CA THR A 62 4.67 -1.22 -1.69
C THR A 62 4.47 -0.91 -0.22
N VAL A 63 3.46 -1.52 0.43
CA VAL A 63 3.20 -1.31 1.87
C VAL A 63 4.39 -1.78 2.71
N VAL A 64 4.96 -2.95 2.43
CA VAL A 64 6.13 -3.47 3.16
C VAL A 64 7.36 -2.59 2.95
N ALA A 65 7.63 -2.17 1.71
CA ALA A 65 8.77 -1.30 1.39
C ALA A 65 8.67 0.03 2.13
N ILE A 66 7.49 0.65 2.18
CA ILE A 66 7.28 1.91 2.89
C ILE A 66 7.43 1.73 4.40
N ASN A 67 6.90 0.64 4.97
CA ASN A 67 7.11 0.31 6.38
C ASN A 67 8.60 0.12 6.69
N LEU A 68 9.33 -0.65 5.88
CA LEU A 68 10.76 -0.89 6.06
C LEU A 68 11.59 0.40 5.93
N VAL A 69 11.25 1.27 4.97
CA VAL A 69 11.89 2.59 4.83
C VAL A 69 11.62 3.45 6.06
N GLY A 70 10.40 3.42 6.60
CA GLY A 70 10.04 4.09 7.85
C GLY A 70 10.86 3.59 9.05
N ASP A 71 11.02 2.27 9.18
CA ASP A 71 11.81 1.65 10.24
C ASP A 71 13.30 1.97 10.10
N ARG A 72 13.87 1.93 8.88
CA ARG A 72 15.27 2.33 8.65
C ARG A 72 15.50 3.81 8.90
N LEU A 73 14.56 4.65 8.51
CA LEU A 73 14.62 6.08 8.78
C LEU A 73 14.54 6.35 10.29
N ARG A 74 13.73 5.56 11.03
CA ARG A 74 13.68 5.59 12.50
C ARG A 74 15.01 5.19 13.13
N ASP A 75 15.65 4.11 12.65
CA ASP A 75 16.95 3.65 13.15
C ASP A 75 18.04 4.72 12.98
N VAL A 76 18.10 5.35 11.80
CA VAL A 76 19.11 6.37 11.48
C VAL A 76 18.86 7.66 12.27
N LEU A 77 17.60 8.07 12.44
CA LEU A 77 17.24 9.32 13.11
C LEU A 77 17.16 9.20 14.64
N ASN A 78 17.04 7.98 15.17
CA ASN A 78 17.02 7.73 16.61
C ASN A 78 18.08 6.71 17.04
N PRO A 79 19.37 7.08 17.03
CA PRO A 79 20.47 6.19 17.41
C PRO A 79 20.53 5.84 18.91
N ARG A 80 19.61 6.36 19.75
CA ARG A 80 19.67 6.26 21.22
C ARG A 80 19.04 5.00 21.84
N GLY A 81 18.65 4.00 21.04
CA GLY A 81 18.04 2.76 21.54
C GLY A 81 19.01 1.60 21.75
N ARG A 82 20.32 1.83 21.71
CA ARG A 82 21.36 0.81 21.90
C ARG A 82 22.06 1.03 23.24
N GLU A 83 21.33 0.84 24.33
CA GLU A 83 21.89 0.64 25.68
C GLU A 83 21.36 -0.69 26.22
#